data_AF-A0A7C0X1W9-F1
#
_entry.id   AF-A0A7C0X1W9-F1
#
_cell.length_a   1.000
_cell.length_b   1.000
_cell.length_c   1.000
_cell.angle_alpha   90.00
_cell.angle_beta   90.00
_cell.angle_gamma   90.00
#
_symmetry.space_group_name_H-M   'P 1'
#
loop_
_entity.id
_entity.type
_entity.pdbx_description
1 polymer ?
#
loop_
_entity_poly.entity_id
_entity_poly.type
_entity_poly.pdbx_seq_one_letter_code
_entity_poly.pdbx_strand_id
1 'polypeptide(L)'
;MQIKTYKTFSVKDAINQIKTEMGSDAVILSTREVKDENFGIMARPMVEVTAAVDYDEEMYKKHVEKTSPKPRPYSMVDMAPISNTSDSSFGFGNNIDLIASEVNRLSSMLEMLLKHSGVRLA
;
A
#
# COMPACT_ATOMS: atom_id res chain seq x y z
N MET A 1 11.89 26.93 -3.57
CA MET A 1 11.03 26.01 -2.81
C MET A 1 9.55 26.38 -2.88
N GLN A 2 8.69 25.46 -3.35
CA GLN A 2 7.22 25.51 -3.29
C GLN A 2 6.71 24.28 -2.54
N ILE A 3 5.72 24.45 -1.65
CA ILE A 3 5.12 23.36 -0.88
C ILE A 3 3.60 23.41 -1.06
N LYS A 4 2.98 22.26 -1.34
CA LYS A 4 1.53 22.15 -1.49
C LYS A 4 1.01 20.84 -0.90
N THR A 5 -0.19 20.90 -0.34
CA THR A 5 -0.89 19.75 0.23
C THR A 5 -2.08 19.39 -0.66
N TYR A 6 -2.21 18.10 -0.94
CA TYR A 6 -3.22 17.50 -1.80
C TYR A 6 -4.13 16.61 -0.98
N LYS A 7 -5.45 16.75 -1.15
CA LYS A 7 -6.46 15.91 -0.50
C LYS A 7 -7.17 15.07 -1.56
N THR A 8 -7.05 13.75 -1.48
CA THR A 8 -7.62 12.82 -2.46
C THR A 8 -8.20 11.58 -1.77
N PHE A 9 -8.92 10.74 -2.51
CA PHE A 9 -9.41 9.45 -1.99
C PHE A 9 -8.36 8.34 -2.05
N SER A 10 -7.29 8.55 -2.81
CA SER A 10 -6.24 7.55 -3.04
C SER A 10 -4.89 8.22 -3.21
N VAL A 11 -3.85 7.58 -2.65
CA VAL A 11 -2.44 7.98 -2.83
C VAL A 11 -2.09 8.07 -4.31
N LYS A 12 -2.62 7.16 -5.15
CA LYS A 12 -2.35 7.15 -6.59
C LYS A 12 -2.84 8.43 -7.27
N ASP A 13 -4.03 8.89 -6.90
CA ASP A 13 -4.61 10.12 -7.44
C ASP A 13 -3.83 11.35 -6.97
N ALA A 14 -3.37 11.36 -5.71
CA ALA A 14 -2.52 12.43 -5.21
C ALA A 14 -1.20 12.50 -6.00
N ILE A 15 -0.55 11.36 -6.25
CA ILE A 15 0.68 11.31 -7.04
C ILE A 15 0.46 11.83 -8.46
N ASN A 16 -0.66 11.48 -9.10
CA ASN A 16 -0.98 11.98 -10.44
C ASN A 16 -1.18 13.51 -10.45
N GLN A 17 -1.87 14.06 -9.45
CA GLN A 17 -2.06 15.50 -9.31
C GLN A 17 -0.72 16.22 -9.06
N ILE A 18 0.09 15.69 -8.14
CA ILE A 18 1.42 16.25 -7.82
C ILE A 18 2.29 16.29 -9.08
N LYS A 19 2.36 15.20 -9.85
CA LYS A 19 3.13 15.15 -11.10
C LYS A 19 2.63 16.15 -12.14
N THR A 20 1.31 16.32 -12.24
CA THR A 20 0.69 17.21 -13.22
C THR A 20 0.90 18.68 -12.86
N GLU A 21 0.88 19.02 -11.56
CA GLU A 21 0.94 20.40 -11.10
C GLU A 21 2.35 20.87 -10.69
N MET A 22 3.14 20.02 -10.03
CA MET A 22 4.47 20.35 -9.50
C MET A 22 5.61 19.74 -10.33
N GLY A 23 5.31 18.78 -11.20
CA GLY A 23 6.31 18.08 -12.02
C GLY A 23 6.85 16.80 -11.38
N SER A 24 7.72 16.11 -12.12
CA SER A 24 8.33 14.84 -11.69
C SER A 24 9.36 14.99 -10.58
N ASP A 25 9.91 16.18 -10.40
CA ASP A 25 10.95 16.47 -9.42
C ASP A 25 10.38 16.83 -8.04
N ALA A 26 9.06 16.78 -7.89
CA ALA A 26 8.39 16.99 -6.62
C ALA A 26 8.67 15.84 -5.64
N VAL A 27 9.02 16.20 -4.41
CA VAL A 27 9.30 15.28 -3.31
C VAL A 27 8.13 15.29 -2.32
N ILE A 28 7.63 14.09 -1.97
CA ILE A 28 6.60 13.96 -0.94
C ILE A 28 7.25 14.10 0.44
N LEU A 29 6.77 15.06 1.23
CA LEU A 29 7.22 15.33 2.60
C LEU A 29 6.49 14.46 3.62
N SER A 30 5.17 14.37 3.49
CA SER A 30 4.35 13.61 4.43
C SER A 30 3.08 13.11 3.77
N THR A 31 2.65 11.93 4.22
CA THR A 31 1.36 11.35 3.85
C THR A 31 0.64 11.00 5.14
N ARG A 32 -0.63 11.38 5.24
CA ARG A 32 -1.49 10.98 6.35
C ARG A 32 -2.88 10.64 5.86
N GLU A 33 -3.50 9.67 6.50
CA GLU A 33 -4.93 9.41 6.30
C GLU A 33 -5.74 10.38 7.14
N VAL A 34 -6.77 10.94 6.53
CA VAL A 34 -7.70 11.89 7.15
C VAL A 34 -9.13 11.41 6.90
N LYS A 35 -9.99 11.55 7.89
CA LYS A 35 -11.42 11.31 7.72
C LYS A 35 -12.08 12.66 7.43
N ASP A 36 -13.06 12.64 6.53
CA ASP A 36 -13.84 13.84 6.26
C ASP A 36 -14.59 14.26 7.53
N GLU A 37 -14.22 15.41 8.10
CA GLU A 37 -14.75 15.92 9.36
C GLU A 37 -16.24 16.26 9.24
N ASN A 38 -16.74 16.45 8.02
CA ASN A 38 -18.12 16.85 7.76
C ASN A 38 -19.13 15.69 7.76
N PHE A 39 -18.69 14.42 7.65
CA PHE A 39 -19.58 13.28 7.43
C PHE A 39 -19.73 12.28 8.59
N GLY A 40 -19.22 12.62 9.78
CA GLY A 40 -19.43 11.82 11.01
C GLY A 40 -19.06 10.33 10.84
N ILE A 41 -19.81 9.42 11.47
CA ILE A 41 -19.62 7.96 11.40
C ILE A 41 -19.67 7.34 9.98
N MET A 42 -20.10 8.11 8.97
CA MET A 42 -20.14 7.68 7.56
C MET A 42 -19.05 8.36 6.70
N ALA A 43 -18.09 9.04 7.34
CA ALA A 43 -16.99 9.72 6.65
C ALA A 43 -16.17 8.72 5.83
N ARG A 44 -16.00 9.05 4.55
CA ARG A 44 -15.13 8.28 3.66
C ARG A 44 -13.67 8.55 4.04
N PRO A 45 -12.80 7.52 4.04
CA PRO A 45 -11.37 7.73 4.25
C PRO A 45 -10.80 8.54 3.08
N MET A 46 -10.00 9.55 3.41
CA MET A 46 -9.24 10.37 2.49
C MET A 46 -7.76 10.33 2.85
N VAL A 47 -6.92 10.74 1.92
CA VAL A 47 -5.48 10.84 2.07
C VAL A 47 -5.06 12.28 1.83
N GLU A 48 -4.26 12.80 2.74
CA GLU A 48 -3.58 14.08 2.61
C GLU A 48 -2.10 13.83 2.31
N VAL A 49 -1.61 14.39 1.20
CA VAL A 49 -0.22 14.26 0.75
C VAL A 49 0.38 15.65 0.61
N THR A 50 1.44 15.93 1.36
CA THR A 50 2.20 17.17 1.26
C THR A 50 3.43 16.93 0.39
N ALA A 51 3.59 17.72 -0.66
CA ALA A 51 4.71 17.66 -1.58
C ALA A 51 5.42 19.01 -1.67
N ALA A 52 6.71 18.96 -2.01
CA ALA A 52 7.56 20.11 -2.19
C ALA A 52 8.39 20.00 -3.47
N VAL A 53 8.59 21.11 -4.17
CA VAL A 53 9.57 21.21 -5.26
C VAL A 53 10.55 22.33 -4.93
N ASP A 54 11.84 22.07 -5.11
CA ASP A 54 12.87 23.10 -4.99
C ASP A 54 13.48 23.41 -6.35
N TYR A 55 13.74 24.68 -6.63
CA TYR A 55 14.19 25.15 -7.96
C TYR A 55 15.72 25.27 -8.06
N ASP A 56 16.43 24.86 -7.01
CA ASP A 56 17.89 24.88 -6.96
C ASP A 56 18.42 23.54 -7.51
N GLU A 57 18.59 23.46 -8.83
CA GLU A 57 19.02 22.25 -9.55
C GLU A 57 20.34 21.65 -9.03
N GLU A 58 21.24 22.52 -8.53
CA GLU A 58 22.54 22.16 -7.94
C GLU A 58 22.38 21.33 -6.65
N MET A 59 21.37 21.64 -5.83
CA MET A 59 21.12 20.94 -4.57
C MET A 59 20.40 19.61 -4.75
N TYR A 60 19.60 19.48 -5.82
CA TYR A 60 18.87 18.25 -6.16
C TYR A 60 19.81 17.12 -6.58
N LYS A 61 20.77 17.38 -7.48
CA LYS A 61 21.77 16.37 -7.90
C LYS A 61 22.57 15.82 -6.74
N LYS A 62 22.94 16.68 -5.77
CA LYS A 62 23.72 16.29 -4.58
C LYS A 62 22.97 15.38 -3.61
N HIS A 63 21.63 15.45 -3.58
CA HIS A 63 20.80 14.59 -2.72
C HIS A 63 20.47 13.24 -3.37
N VAL A 64 20.20 13.20 -4.68
CA VAL A 64 19.90 11.95 -5.40
C VAL A 64 21.11 11.01 -5.44
N GLU A 65 22.32 11.55 -5.56
CA GLU A 65 23.55 10.74 -5.58
C GLU A 65 23.84 10.05 -4.23
N LYS A 66 23.31 10.58 -3.12
CA LYS A 66 23.52 10.02 -1.77
C LYS A 66 22.49 8.97 -1.35
N THR A 67 21.29 9.00 -1.91
CA THR A 67 20.18 8.10 -1.52
C THR A 67 19.92 6.98 -2.53
N SER A 68 20.54 7.04 -3.71
CA SER A 68 20.50 5.96 -4.68
C SER A 68 21.18 4.71 -4.12
N PRO A 69 20.48 3.58 -3.92
CA PRO A 69 21.15 2.32 -3.61
C PRO A 69 22.02 1.97 -4.81
N LYS A 70 23.35 1.98 -4.63
CA LYS A 70 24.24 1.46 -5.67
C LYS A 70 23.78 0.03 -5.99
N PRO A 71 23.47 -0.32 -7.25
CA PRO A 71 23.17 -1.71 -7.60
C PRO A 71 24.40 -2.51 -7.20
N ARG A 72 24.26 -3.35 -6.17
CA ARG A 72 25.33 -4.26 -5.79
C ARG A 72 25.53 -5.18 -7.00
N PRO A 73 26.77 -5.36 -7.50
CA PRO A 73 27.01 -6.34 -8.53
C PRO A 73 26.56 -7.70 -7.97
N TYR A 74 25.58 -8.31 -8.61
CA TYR A 74 25.14 -9.67 -8.27
C TYR A 74 26.34 -10.59 -8.51
N SER A 75 27.03 -10.98 -7.45
CA SER A 75 28.09 -11.99 -7.52
C SER A 75 27.42 -13.34 -7.79
N MET A 76 27.58 -13.87 -9.00
CA MET A 76 27.03 -15.16 -9.45
C MET A 76 27.70 -16.39 -8.76
N VAL A 77 28.09 -16.28 -7.50
CA VAL A 77 28.88 -17.32 -6.80
C VAL A 77 28.11 -18.12 -5.75
N ASP A 78 26.89 -17.75 -5.38
CA ASP A 78 26.08 -18.51 -4.42
C ASP A 78 24.77 -19.05 -5.00
N MET A 79 24.76 -19.43 -6.29
CA MET A 79 23.64 -20.15 -6.87
C MET A 79 23.84 -21.66 -6.63
N ALA A 80 23.57 -22.11 -5.41
CA ALA A 80 23.39 -23.53 -5.14
C ALA A 80 22.22 -24.05 -6.00
N PRO A 81 22.32 -25.25 -6.59
CA PRO A 81 21.22 -25.82 -7.36
C PRO A 81 20.01 -25.97 -6.45
N ILE A 82 18.90 -25.37 -6.89
CA ILE A 82 17.60 -25.45 -6.23
C ILE A 82 17.11 -26.89 -6.40
N SER A 83 17.54 -27.80 -5.54
CA SER A 83 16.83 -29.06 -5.34
C SER A 83 15.52 -28.71 -4.66
N ASN A 84 14.41 -28.99 -5.33
CA ASN A 84 13.04 -28.83 -4.87
C ASN A 84 12.89 -29.39 -3.46
N THR A 85 13.08 -28.53 -2.46
CA THR A 85 12.80 -28.81 -1.07
C THR A 85 11.80 -27.74 -0.66
N SER A 86 10.63 -28.24 -0.34
CA SER A 86 9.42 -27.50 0.00
C SER A 86 9.56 -26.83 1.36
N ASP A 87 10.46 -25.85 1.48
CA ASP A 87 10.51 -24.95 2.63
C ASP A 87 10.21 -23.52 2.17
N SER A 88 8.92 -23.26 1.98
CA SER A 88 8.35 -21.95 1.74
C SER A 88 8.32 -21.14 3.03
N SER A 89 9.46 -20.56 3.40
CA SER A 89 9.56 -19.48 4.39
C SER A 89 9.78 -18.13 3.70
N PHE A 90 8.89 -17.78 2.76
CA PHE A 90 8.77 -16.42 2.22
C PHE A 90 7.28 -16.06 2.22
N GLY A 91 6.91 -15.15 3.13
CA GLY A 91 5.54 -14.85 3.54
C GLY A 91 4.72 -14.09 2.51
N PHE A 92 4.22 -14.80 1.50
CA PHE A 92 3.16 -14.31 0.62
C PHE A 92 2.03 -15.34 0.37
N GLY A 93 2.08 -16.52 1.00
CA GLY A 93 1.10 -17.60 0.78
C GLY A 93 -0.08 -17.66 1.78
N ASN A 94 0.04 -17.04 2.95
CA ASN A 94 -0.84 -17.40 4.08
C ASN A 94 -2.19 -16.66 4.11
N ASN A 95 -2.42 -15.70 3.22
CA ASN A 95 -3.66 -14.91 3.25
C ASN A 95 -4.84 -15.65 2.61
N ILE A 96 -4.59 -16.49 1.59
CA ILE A 96 -5.67 -17.19 0.88
C ILE A 96 -6.23 -18.33 1.75
N ASP A 97 -5.37 -19.10 2.39
CA ASP A 97 -5.78 -20.19 3.29
C ASP A 97 -6.48 -19.66 4.55
N LEU A 98 -6.03 -18.51 5.07
CA LEU A 98 -6.68 -17.82 6.18
C LEU A 98 -8.09 -17.35 5.80
N ILE A 99 -8.24 -16.71 4.63
CA ILE A 99 -9.54 -16.27 4.11
C ILE A 99 -10.47 -17.48 3.88
N ALA A 100 -9.97 -18.57 3.30
CA ALA A 100 -10.74 -19.79 3.09
C ALA A 100 -11.24 -20.39 4.41
N SER A 101 -10.38 -20.41 5.44
CA SER A 101 -10.75 -20.92 6.77
C SER A 101 -11.82 -20.05 7.45
N GLU A 102 -11.77 -18.74 7.25
CA GLU A 102 -12.73 -17.81 7.86
C GLU A 102 -14.10 -17.87 7.15
N VAL A 103 -14.13 -18.07 5.83
CA VAL A 103 -15.37 -18.33 5.08
C VAL A 103 -16.06 -19.61 5.58
N ASN A 104 -15.30 -20.68 5.81
CA ASN A 104 -15.85 -21.93 6.32
C ASN A 104 -16.45 -21.77 7.74
N ARG A 105 -15.82 -20.96 8.60
CA ARG A 105 -16.36 -20.63 9.94
C ARG A 105 -17.69 -19.88 9.85
N LEU A 106 -17.80 -18.91 8.93
CA LEU A 106 -19.03 -18.17 8.70
C LEU A 106 -20.17 -19.09 8.22
N SER A 107 -19.89 -20.04 7.34
CA SER A 107 -20.87 -21.04 6.91
C SER A 107 -21.41 -21.87 8.08
N SER A 108 -20.53 -22.33 8.99
CA SER A 108 -20.98 -23.07 10.18
C SER A 108 -21.83 -22.21 11.13
N MET A 109 -21.47 -20.93 11.31
CA MET A 109 -22.29 -20.00 12.10
C MET A 109 -23.65 -19.76 11.48
N LEU A 110 -23.71 -19.60 10.15
CA LEU A 110 -24.95 -19.44 9.40
C LEU A 110 -25.84 -20.68 9.52
N GLU A 111 -25.26 -21.88 9.38
CA GLU A 111 -26.00 -23.13 9.55
C GLU A 111 -26.54 -23.29 10.97
N MET A 112 -25.78 -22.92 12.00
CA MET A 112 -26.27 -22.93 13.38
C MET A 112 -27.45 -21.97 13.58
N LEU A 113 -27.38 -20.76 13.00
CA LEU A 113 -28.47 -19.78 13.07
C LEU A 113 -29.71 -20.24 12.30
N LEU A 114 -29.53 -20.82 11.12
CA LEU A 114 -30.62 -21.35 10.29
C LEU A 114 -31.30 -22.55 10.95
N LYS A 115 -30.52 -23.43 11.57
CA LYS A 115 -31.03 -24.57 12.34
C LYS A 115 -31.86 -24.14 13.55
N HIS A 116 -31.58 -22.97 14.12
CA HIS A 116 -32.34 -22.41 15.25
C HIS A 116 -33.50 -21.51 14.81
N SER A 117 -33.43 -20.87 13.63
CA SER A 117 -34.50 -20.02 13.09
C SER A 117 -35.53 -20.75 12.23
N GLY A 118 -35.32 -22.05 11.96
CA GLY A 118 -36.26 -22.89 11.21
C GLY A 118 -36.30 -22.62 9.70
N VAL A 119 -35.39 -21.78 9.19
CA VAL A 119 -35.31 -21.43 7.76
C VAL A 119 -34.42 -22.43 7.04
N ARG A 120 -34.99 -23.20 6.10
CA ARG A 120 -34.24 -24.09 5.20
C ARG A 120 -33.82 -23.30 3.95
N LEU A 121 -32.55 -23.35 3.60
CA LEU A 121 -32.09 -22.93 2.26
C LEU A 121 -32.49 -24.03 1.27
N ALA A 122 -33.15 -23.63 0.18
CA ALA A 122 -33.51 -24.49 -0.94
C ALA A 122 -32.31 -24.73 -1.88
#